data_AF-A0A6H2EK33-F1
#
_entry.id   AF-A0A6H2EK33-F1
#
_cell.length_a   1.000
_cell.length_b   1.000
_cell.length_c   1.000
_cell.angle_alpha   90.00
_cell.angle_beta   90.00
_cell.angle_gamma   90.00
#
_symmetry.space_group_name_H-M   'P 1'
#
loop_
_entity.id
_entity.type
_entity.pdbx_description
1 polymer ?
#
loop_
_entity_poly.entity_id
_entity_poly.type
_entity_poly.pdbx_seq_one_letter_code
_entity_poly.pdbx_strand_id
1 'polypeptide(L)'
;MSGHETTVGIPTQHAEKESSTPGKGRFAPSPTGDFHLGNLRTALLAWAFARHTGRDFHMRIEDLDDRSRPQYIHRQLGDLETLGIDWDGPEIRQSQRLDRYEEIYADLRKSGALYECYCTRKELATLASAPHQPPGSYAGTCRNLSDDERVAGREKMRVANRKAAFRLRTTNTEICLEDRQLGVYQAMIDDFVIRRGDGVFSYNFVSVVDDGEFGVTQIVRGDDLLSSTPRQIYLQQQLGYATPEYAHVPLVLNTAGARLAKRDGAVTLSELTELGWSVGDIIDLIASSLGMGCAALLGEAEVTSPAEEGVASLGEEGVVSPGIGGTANGCKQTVDLHDGGHCRSDIRTAREFLTVFDPKLLPRTPWYVDVARLAEGPQVWFSA
;
A
#
# COMPACT_ATOMS: atom_id res chain seq x y z
N MET A 1 -16.44 5.09 -67.17
CA MET A 1 -17.57 4.25 -66.68
C MET A 1 -17.05 2.83 -66.63
N SER A 2 -16.92 2.10 -65.54
CA SER A 2 -17.32 2.25 -64.14
C SER A 2 -16.29 1.48 -63.29
N GLY A 3 -15.83 2.06 -62.18
CA GLY A 3 -15.10 1.31 -61.16
C GLY A 3 -16.06 0.41 -60.40
N HIS A 4 -15.66 -0.84 -60.15
CA HIS A 4 -16.29 -1.73 -59.17
C HIS A 4 -15.34 -1.85 -57.98
N GLU A 5 -15.59 -1.06 -56.95
CA GLU A 5 -15.09 -1.32 -55.61
C GLU A 5 -15.93 -2.43 -54.99
N THR A 6 -15.30 -3.57 -54.73
CA THR A 6 -15.90 -4.66 -53.97
C THR A 6 -15.52 -4.46 -52.51
N THR A 7 -16.41 -3.86 -51.73
CA THR A 7 -16.28 -3.72 -50.27
C THR A 7 -16.53 -5.07 -49.60
N VAL A 8 -15.49 -5.66 -49.04
CA VAL A 8 -15.58 -6.83 -48.16
C VAL A 8 -16.08 -6.35 -46.80
N GLY A 9 -17.34 -6.63 -46.47
CA GLY A 9 -17.92 -6.35 -45.16
C GLY A 9 -17.33 -7.28 -44.10
N ILE A 10 -16.64 -6.71 -43.12
CA ILE A 10 -16.23 -7.40 -41.89
C ILE A 10 -17.48 -7.52 -41.01
N PRO A 11 -17.89 -8.72 -40.56
CA PRO A 11 -19.05 -8.86 -39.69
C PRO A 11 -18.71 -8.30 -38.30
N THR A 12 -19.43 -7.26 -37.89
CA THR A 12 -19.48 -6.77 -36.51
C THR A 12 -20.15 -7.84 -35.65
N GLN A 13 -19.35 -8.72 -35.06
CA GLN A 13 -19.78 -9.54 -33.93
C GLN A 13 -19.88 -8.61 -32.73
N HIS A 14 -21.12 -8.33 -32.31
CA HIS A 14 -21.39 -7.79 -30.99
C HIS A 14 -20.83 -8.79 -29.98
N ALA A 15 -19.68 -8.47 -29.38
CA ALA A 15 -19.17 -9.19 -28.25
C ALA A 15 -20.22 -9.11 -27.14
N GLU A 16 -20.88 -10.23 -26.88
CA GLU A 16 -21.67 -10.44 -25.69
C GLU A 16 -20.77 -10.08 -24.50
N LYS A 17 -21.26 -9.15 -23.69
CA LYS A 17 -20.58 -8.66 -22.49
C LYS A 17 -20.56 -9.84 -21.52
N GLU A 18 -19.53 -10.69 -21.59
CA GLU A 18 -19.25 -11.71 -20.59
C GLU A 18 -19.42 -11.05 -19.23
N SER A 19 -20.23 -11.65 -18.36
CA SER A 19 -20.40 -11.17 -17.00
C SER A 19 -19.04 -11.25 -16.33
N SER A 20 -18.32 -10.13 -16.33
CA SER A 20 -16.98 -10.05 -15.75
C SER A 20 -17.10 -10.51 -14.31
N THR A 21 -16.52 -11.67 -13.98
CA THR A 21 -16.29 -12.05 -12.60
C THR A 21 -15.72 -10.82 -11.91
N PRO A 22 -16.29 -10.41 -10.76
CA PRO A 22 -15.71 -9.33 -9.98
C PRO A 22 -14.21 -9.63 -9.82
N GLY A 23 -13.35 -8.65 -10.11
CA GLY A 23 -11.90 -8.87 -10.06
C GLY A 23 -11.42 -9.26 -8.65
N LYS A 24 -10.11 -9.38 -8.42
CA LYS A 24 -9.61 -9.81 -7.09
C LYS A 24 -9.08 -8.66 -6.24
N GLY A 25 -9.41 -8.65 -4.96
CA GLY A 25 -8.65 -7.98 -3.91
C GLY A 25 -7.61 -8.92 -3.31
N ARG A 26 -6.64 -8.39 -2.57
CA ARG A 26 -5.67 -9.23 -1.85
C ARG A 26 -5.13 -8.62 -0.56
N PHE A 27 -4.71 -9.50 0.34
CA PHE A 27 -3.81 -9.15 1.44
C PHE A 27 -2.48 -9.89 1.27
N ALA A 28 -1.38 -9.15 1.41
CA ALA A 28 -0.04 -9.64 1.04
C ALA A 28 0.99 -9.42 2.17
N PRO A 29 0.90 -10.17 3.30
CA PRO A 29 1.79 -9.98 4.43
C PRO A 29 3.17 -10.61 4.21
N SER A 30 4.22 -9.95 4.74
CA SER A 30 5.54 -10.57 4.93
C SER A 30 5.61 -11.26 6.30
N PRO A 31 6.02 -12.54 6.38
CA PRO A 31 6.03 -13.30 7.62
C PRO A 31 7.30 -13.01 8.45
N THR A 32 7.50 -11.75 8.84
CA THR A 32 8.69 -11.25 9.56
C THR A 32 8.46 -11.04 11.06
N GLY A 33 7.23 -11.25 11.53
CA GLY A 33 6.79 -11.09 12.92
C GLY A 33 5.31 -11.43 13.05
N ASP A 34 4.82 -11.51 14.29
CA ASP A 34 3.38 -11.65 14.56
C ASP A 34 2.64 -10.37 14.14
N PHE A 35 1.35 -10.45 13.82
CA PHE A 35 0.57 -9.27 13.46
C PHE A 35 0.34 -8.37 14.68
N HIS A 36 0.68 -7.10 14.54
CA HIS A 36 0.22 -6.07 15.46
C HIS A 36 -1.13 -5.50 15.00
N LEU A 37 -1.79 -4.72 15.86
CA LEU A 37 -3.11 -4.14 15.61
C LEU A 37 -3.24 -3.42 14.26
N GLY A 38 -2.22 -2.65 13.86
CA GLY A 38 -2.18 -2.05 12.52
C GLY A 38 -2.21 -3.04 11.34
N ASN A 39 -1.58 -4.21 11.46
CA ASN A 39 -1.70 -5.25 10.43
C ASN A 39 -3.12 -5.82 10.38
N LEU A 40 -3.69 -6.12 11.54
CA LEU A 40 -5.06 -6.66 11.66
C LEU A 40 -6.09 -5.69 11.10
N ARG A 41 -5.97 -4.39 11.43
CA ARG A 41 -6.80 -3.31 10.85
C ARG A 41 -6.68 -3.24 9.33
N THR A 42 -5.46 -3.30 8.80
CA THR A 42 -5.24 -3.28 7.34
C THR A 42 -5.81 -4.53 6.67
N ALA A 43 -5.68 -5.70 7.29
CA ALA A 43 -6.23 -6.96 6.78
C ALA A 43 -7.76 -6.93 6.73
N LEU A 44 -8.41 -6.48 7.81
CA LEU A 44 -9.87 -6.36 7.90
C LEU A 44 -10.41 -5.35 6.88
N LEU A 45 -9.73 -4.22 6.69
CA LEU A 45 -10.06 -3.26 5.63
C LEU A 45 -9.90 -3.88 4.25
N ALA A 46 -8.76 -4.51 3.94
CA ALA A 46 -8.52 -5.11 2.63
C ALA A 46 -9.56 -6.18 2.29
N TRP A 47 -9.94 -7.00 3.27
CA TRP A 47 -11.02 -7.97 3.16
C TRP A 47 -12.37 -7.29 2.93
N ALA A 48 -12.73 -6.29 3.75
CA ALA A 48 -14.01 -5.61 3.64
C ALA A 48 -14.17 -4.86 2.30
N PHE A 49 -13.13 -4.18 1.80
CA PHE A 49 -13.12 -3.54 0.49
C PHE A 49 -13.38 -4.55 -0.65
N ALA A 50 -12.72 -5.70 -0.61
CA ALA A 50 -12.90 -6.75 -1.61
C ALA A 50 -14.34 -7.27 -1.58
N ARG A 51 -14.79 -7.73 -0.40
CA ARG A 51 -16.14 -8.28 -0.21
C ARG A 51 -17.26 -7.27 -0.53
N HIS A 52 -17.11 -6.00 -0.11
CA HIS A 52 -18.06 -4.92 -0.38
C HIS A 52 -18.23 -4.63 -1.87
N THR A 53 -17.18 -4.86 -2.66
CA THR A 53 -17.22 -4.66 -4.12
C THR A 53 -17.49 -5.96 -4.89
N GLY A 54 -17.87 -7.03 -4.19
CA GLY A 54 -18.18 -8.34 -4.75
C GLY A 54 -16.95 -9.11 -5.23
N ARG A 55 -15.73 -8.64 -4.95
CA ARG A 55 -14.46 -9.23 -5.38
C ARG A 55 -14.07 -10.42 -4.52
N ASP A 56 -13.40 -11.39 -5.14
CA ASP A 56 -12.67 -12.42 -4.41
C ASP A 56 -11.54 -11.77 -3.59
N PHE A 57 -11.22 -12.34 -2.44
CA PHE A 57 -10.16 -11.86 -1.55
C PHE A 57 -9.06 -12.91 -1.43
N HIS A 58 -7.89 -12.64 -2.00
CA HIS A 58 -6.78 -13.59 -2.07
C HIS A 58 -5.71 -13.34 -1.01
N MET A 59 -5.05 -14.43 -0.58
CA MET A 59 -3.91 -14.38 0.34
C MET A 59 -2.58 -14.61 -0.39
N ARG A 60 -1.61 -13.71 -0.19
CA ARG A 60 -0.24 -13.86 -0.72
C ARG A 60 0.82 -13.66 0.37
N ILE A 61 1.60 -14.70 0.64
CA ILE A 61 2.72 -14.63 1.57
C ILE A 61 3.97 -14.12 0.85
N GLU A 62 4.44 -12.93 1.25
CA GLU A 62 5.64 -12.28 0.70
C GLU A 62 6.89 -12.68 1.50
N ASP A 63 7.35 -13.92 1.30
CA ASP A 63 8.40 -14.59 2.09
C ASP A 63 9.81 -14.53 1.49
N LEU A 64 10.10 -13.54 0.65
CA LEU A 64 11.43 -13.32 0.07
C LEU A 64 12.38 -12.47 0.95
N ASP A 65 11.86 -11.89 2.03
CA ASP A 65 12.67 -11.17 3.03
C ASP A 65 13.47 -12.18 3.88
N ASP A 66 14.72 -11.86 4.22
CA ASP A 66 15.62 -12.73 4.98
C ASP A 66 15.18 -12.92 6.45
N ARG A 67 14.32 -12.05 6.95
CA ARG A 67 13.68 -12.15 8.27
C ARG A 67 12.43 -13.03 8.24
N SER A 68 11.97 -13.46 7.07
CA SER A 68 10.80 -14.33 6.93
C SER A 68 11.00 -15.65 7.68
N ARG A 69 9.98 -16.10 8.42
CA ARG A 69 10.02 -17.39 9.11
C ARG A 69 8.70 -18.16 8.96
N PRO A 70 8.73 -19.48 8.71
CA PRO A 70 7.52 -20.30 8.56
C PRO A 70 6.56 -20.22 9.75
N GLN A 71 7.07 -20.12 10.98
CA GLN A 71 6.20 -20.00 12.16
C GLN A 71 5.33 -18.75 12.16
N TYR A 72 5.80 -17.65 11.55
CA TYR A 72 4.99 -16.43 11.46
C TYR A 72 3.87 -16.59 10.45
N ILE A 73 4.06 -17.36 9.37
CA ILE A 73 2.99 -17.65 8.41
C ILE A 73 1.80 -18.31 9.12
N HIS A 74 2.06 -19.38 9.88
CA HIS A 74 0.98 -20.10 10.58
C HIS A 74 0.24 -19.22 11.59
N ARG A 75 0.96 -18.40 12.36
CA ARG A 75 0.35 -17.51 13.35
C ARG A 75 -0.44 -16.38 12.69
N GLN A 76 0.13 -15.74 11.68
CA GLN A 76 -0.53 -14.67 10.93
C GLN A 76 -1.85 -15.15 10.32
N LEU A 77 -1.87 -16.32 9.69
CA LEU A 77 -3.09 -16.90 9.13
C LEU A 77 -4.10 -17.27 10.23
N GLY A 78 -3.64 -17.87 11.33
CA GLY A 78 -4.49 -18.18 12.47
C GLY A 78 -5.12 -16.93 13.13
N ASP A 79 -4.40 -15.82 13.20
CA ASP A 79 -4.93 -14.54 13.70
C ASP A 79 -6.07 -14.03 12.79
N LEU A 80 -5.92 -14.15 11.47
CA LEU A 80 -6.96 -13.76 10.50
C LEU A 80 -8.20 -14.64 10.61
N GLU A 81 -8.02 -15.97 10.68
CA GLU A 81 -9.11 -16.91 10.90
C GLU A 81 -9.84 -16.63 12.22
N THR A 82 -9.09 -16.33 13.29
CA THR A 82 -9.65 -16.00 14.60
C THR A 82 -10.52 -14.73 14.55
N LEU A 83 -10.14 -13.73 13.75
CA LEU A 83 -10.94 -12.53 13.50
C LEU A 83 -12.14 -12.77 12.58
N GLY A 84 -12.25 -13.95 11.96
CA GLY A 84 -13.29 -14.27 10.97
C GLY A 84 -13.00 -13.70 9.58
N ILE A 85 -11.73 -13.44 9.25
CA ILE A 85 -11.28 -13.02 7.92
C ILE A 85 -10.97 -14.29 7.11
N ASP A 86 -11.82 -14.58 6.13
CA ASP A 86 -11.60 -15.65 5.16
C ASP A 86 -10.90 -15.16 3.89
N TRP A 87 -10.40 -16.08 3.06
CA TRP A 87 -9.86 -15.79 1.74
C TRP A 87 -10.23 -16.89 0.74
N ASP A 88 -10.27 -16.53 -0.54
CA ASP A 88 -10.66 -17.40 -1.63
C ASP A 88 -9.43 -18.03 -2.29
N GLY A 89 -9.54 -19.33 -2.58
CA GLY A 89 -8.48 -20.10 -3.21
C GLY A 89 -7.28 -20.38 -2.30
N PRO A 90 -6.20 -20.96 -2.86
CA PRO A 90 -5.01 -21.31 -2.09
C PRO A 90 -4.17 -20.08 -1.76
N GLU A 91 -3.40 -20.18 -0.67
CA GLU A 91 -2.31 -19.23 -0.37
C GLU A 91 -1.27 -19.25 -1.49
N ILE A 92 -0.87 -18.06 -1.93
CA ILE A 92 0.25 -17.89 -2.86
C ILE A 92 1.52 -17.61 -2.05
N ARG A 93 2.63 -18.28 -2.36
CA ARG A 93 3.93 -18.02 -1.72
C ARG A 93 4.97 -17.57 -2.73
N GLN A 94 5.61 -16.43 -2.48
CA GLN A 94 6.60 -15.87 -3.42
C GLN A 94 7.86 -16.74 -3.54
N SER A 95 8.27 -17.39 -2.46
CA SER A 95 9.38 -18.36 -2.47
C SER A 95 9.18 -19.53 -3.45
N GLN A 96 7.93 -19.86 -3.78
CA GLN A 96 7.57 -20.92 -4.74
C GLN A 96 7.52 -20.41 -6.19
N ARG A 97 7.81 -19.12 -6.42
CA ARG A 97 7.65 -18.45 -7.72
C ARG A 97 8.97 -17.90 -8.26
N LEU A 98 10.10 -18.26 -7.65
CA LEU A 98 11.43 -17.77 -8.03
C LEU A 98 11.77 -18.03 -9.51
N ASP A 99 11.44 -19.21 -10.03
CA ASP A 99 11.68 -19.54 -11.44
C ASP A 99 10.89 -18.61 -12.36
N ARG A 100 9.64 -18.31 -12.01
CA ARG A 100 8.79 -17.40 -12.77
C ARG A 100 9.34 -15.97 -12.77
N TYR A 101 9.86 -15.51 -11.64
CA TYR A 101 10.51 -14.20 -11.57
C TYR A 101 11.80 -14.16 -12.40
N GLU A 102 12.56 -15.26 -12.45
CA GLU A 102 13.77 -15.36 -13.27
C GLU A 102 13.45 -15.31 -14.77
N GLU A 103 12.38 -15.98 -15.23
CA GLU A 103 11.91 -15.91 -16.62
C GLU A 103 11.63 -14.46 -17.06
N ILE A 104 10.78 -13.76 -16.29
CA ILE A 104 10.41 -12.38 -16.61
C ILE A 104 11.62 -11.44 -16.52
N TYR A 105 12.49 -11.66 -15.53
CA TYR A 105 13.75 -10.92 -15.42
C TYR A 105 14.67 -11.15 -16.63
N ALA A 106 14.76 -12.39 -17.13
CA ALA A 106 15.56 -12.72 -18.30
C ALA A 106 15.00 -12.06 -19.57
N ASP A 107 13.68 -11.97 -19.71
CA ASP A 107 13.04 -11.24 -20.81
C ASP A 107 13.32 -9.74 -20.76
N LEU A 108 13.19 -9.12 -19.57
CA LEU A 108 13.55 -7.71 -19.36
C LEU A 108 15.04 -7.43 -19.62
N ARG A 109 15.92 -8.39 -19.30
CA ARG A 109 17.34 -8.31 -19.63
C ARG A 109 17.56 -8.35 -21.14
N LYS A 110 16.93 -9.31 -21.81
CA LYS A 110 17.08 -9.54 -23.25
C LYS A 110 16.55 -8.37 -24.08
N SER A 111 15.50 -7.69 -23.62
CA SER A 111 14.96 -6.49 -24.28
C SER A 111 15.83 -5.24 -24.11
N GLY A 112 16.88 -5.28 -23.27
CA GLY A 112 17.71 -4.12 -22.96
C GLY A 112 17.07 -3.13 -21.98
N ALA A 113 15.95 -3.49 -21.35
CA ALA A 113 15.27 -2.64 -20.37
C ALA A 113 16.07 -2.50 -19.06
N LEU A 114 16.94 -3.47 -18.74
CA LEU A 114 17.74 -3.45 -17.52
C LEU A 114 19.20 -3.06 -17.76
N TYR A 115 19.82 -2.43 -16.77
CA TYR A 115 21.27 -2.17 -16.76
C TYR A 115 21.91 -2.44 -15.39
N GLU A 116 23.21 -2.72 -15.41
CA GLU A 116 24.02 -2.97 -14.20
C GLU A 116 24.25 -1.67 -13.41
N CYS A 117 24.02 -1.73 -12.11
CA CYS A 117 24.29 -0.66 -11.16
C CYS A 117 25.33 -1.13 -10.14
N TYR A 118 26.41 -0.37 -10.02
CA TYR A 118 27.55 -0.65 -9.14
C TYR A 118 27.58 0.28 -7.90
N CYS A 119 26.52 1.06 -7.71
CA CYS A 119 26.40 1.96 -6.56
C CYS A 119 26.17 1.16 -5.27
N THR A 120 26.95 1.47 -4.24
CA THR A 120 26.74 0.96 -2.88
C THR A 120 25.65 1.75 -2.17
N ARG A 121 25.05 1.17 -1.11
CA ARG A 121 24.07 1.90 -0.27
C ARG A 121 24.63 3.20 0.31
N LYS A 122 25.91 3.21 0.68
CA LYS A 122 26.60 4.40 1.20
C LYS A 122 26.69 5.50 0.13
N GLU A 123 27.09 5.14 -1.09
CA GLU A 123 27.15 6.08 -2.21
C GLU A 123 25.76 6.65 -2.55
N LEU A 124 24.73 5.79 -2.57
CA LEU A 124 23.36 6.22 -2.80
C LEU A 124 22.86 7.18 -1.72
N ALA A 125 23.15 6.92 -0.45
CA ALA A 125 22.75 7.79 0.65
C ALA A 125 23.41 9.18 0.56
N THR A 126 24.70 9.24 0.20
CA THR A 126 25.41 10.51 0.02
C THR A 126 24.87 11.31 -1.17
N LEU A 127 24.46 10.64 -2.26
CA LEU A 127 23.87 11.30 -3.43
C LEU A 127 22.45 11.79 -3.15
N ALA A 128 21.66 11.02 -2.40
CA ALA A 128 20.28 11.37 -2.04
C ALA A 128 20.17 12.56 -1.05
N SER A 129 21.26 12.92 -0.35
CA SER A 129 21.31 14.12 0.50
C SER A 129 21.56 15.44 -0.26
N ALA A 130 21.67 15.40 -1.59
CA ALA A 130 21.87 16.61 -2.39
C ALA A 130 20.58 17.47 -2.45
N PRO A 131 20.67 18.80 -2.28
CA PRO A 131 19.53 19.70 -2.01
C PRO A 131 18.44 19.82 -3.11
N HIS A 132 18.51 19.07 -4.21
CA HIS A 132 17.57 19.16 -5.34
C HIS A 132 17.04 17.83 -5.83
N GLN A 133 17.25 16.73 -5.09
CA GLN A 133 16.66 15.44 -5.39
C GLN A 133 15.66 15.03 -4.31
N PRO A 134 14.46 14.55 -4.68
CA PRO A 134 13.55 13.95 -3.72
C PRO A 134 14.30 12.86 -2.92
N PRO A 135 14.18 12.82 -1.59
CA PRO A 135 14.83 11.83 -0.76
C PRO A 135 14.60 10.41 -1.29
N GLY A 136 15.68 9.65 -1.46
CA GLY A 136 15.63 8.27 -1.96
C GLY A 136 15.54 8.11 -3.47
N SER A 137 15.55 9.20 -4.26
CA SER A 137 15.63 9.11 -5.71
C SER A 137 17.03 8.73 -6.21
N TYR A 138 17.09 7.99 -7.31
CA TYR A 138 18.32 7.56 -7.96
C TYR A 138 18.69 8.50 -9.12
N ALA A 139 19.84 9.15 -8.99
CA ALA A 139 20.37 10.12 -9.95
C ALA A 139 20.78 9.54 -11.33
N GLY A 140 20.63 8.23 -11.57
CA GLY A 140 21.03 7.62 -12.84
C GLY A 140 22.54 7.44 -13.02
N THR A 141 23.32 7.41 -11.93
CA THR A 141 24.80 7.36 -11.97
C THR A 141 25.38 6.27 -12.86
N CYS A 142 24.76 5.09 -12.91
CA CYS A 142 25.21 3.96 -13.73
C CYS A 142 24.41 3.81 -15.04
N ARG A 143 23.50 4.73 -15.34
CA ARG A 143 22.52 4.57 -16.43
C ARG A 143 23.17 4.57 -17.80
N ASN A 144 24.17 5.42 -18.05
CA ASN A 144 24.76 5.62 -19.37
C ASN A 144 26.27 5.34 -19.40
N LEU A 145 26.74 4.42 -18.57
CA LEU A 145 28.16 4.03 -18.54
C LEU A 145 28.61 3.47 -19.91
N SER A 146 29.83 3.80 -20.29
CA SER A 146 30.57 3.16 -21.37
C SER A 146 30.93 1.70 -21.02
N ASP A 147 31.39 0.94 -22.01
CA ASP A 147 31.79 -0.46 -21.77
C ASP A 147 33.00 -0.57 -20.83
N ASP A 148 33.97 0.35 -20.94
CA ASP A 148 35.13 0.40 -20.04
C ASP A 148 34.70 0.71 -18.60
N GLU A 149 33.77 1.65 -18.41
CA GLU A 149 33.22 1.95 -17.09
C GLU A 149 32.43 0.77 -16.50
N ARG A 150 31.74 -0.02 -17.35
CA ARG A 150 31.07 -1.25 -16.90
C ARG A 150 32.07 -2.33 -16.51
N VAL A 151 33.17 -2.49 -17.25
CA VAL A 151 34.26 -3.41 -16.89
C VAL A 151 34.85 -3.01 -15.54
N ALA A 152 35.17 -1.73 -15.35
CA ALA A 152 35.67 -1.21 -14.07
C ALA A 152 34.65 -1.39 -12.94
N GLY A 153 33.37 -1.16 -13.20
CA GLY A 153 32.28 -1.37 -12.24
C GLY A 153 32.15 -2.83 -11.79
N ARG A 154 32.22 -3.79 -12.72
CA ARG A 154 32.22 -5.22 -12.39
C ARG A 154 33.45 -5.60 -11.56
N GLU A 155 34.62 -5.07 -11.91
CA GLU A 155 35.85 -5.31 -11.15
C GLU A 155 35.75 -4.76 -9.72
N LYS A 156 35.24 -3.53 -9.56
CA LYS A 156 34.94 -2.93 -8.24
C LYS A 156 34.06 -3.85 -7.39
N MET A 157 32.99 -4.39 -7.96
CA MET A 157 32.08 -5.28 -7.24
C MET A 157 32.75 -6.62 -6.91
N ARG A 158 33.53 -7.19 -7.83
CA ARG A 158 34.29 -8.42 -7.62
C ARG A 158 35.30 -8.29 -6.47
N VAL A 159 36.08 -7.21 -6.43
CA VAL A 159 37.04 -6.93 -5.33
C VAL A 159 36.33 -6.80 -3.98
N ALA A 160 35.11 -6.24 -3.98
CA ALA A 160 34.29 -6.15 -2.78
C ALA A 160 33.53 -7.43 -2.43
N ASN A 161 33.71 -8.52 -3.19
CA ASN A 161 32.94 -9.77 -3.09
C ASN A 161 31.42 -9.55 -3.17
N ARG A 162 30.98 -8.73 -4.13
CA ARG A 162 29.58 -8.38 -4.38
C ARG A 162 29.27 -8.52 -5.87
N LYS A 163 28.00 -8.58 -6.24
CA LYS A 163 27.55 -8.48 -7.64
C LYS A 163 26.82 -7.16 -7.87
N ALA A 164 26.77 -6.73 -9.13
CA ALA A 164 25.98 -5.57 -9.53
C ALA A 164 24.48 -5.83 -9.28
N ALA A 165 23.75 -4.77 -8.92
CA ALA A 165 22.30 -4.78 -8.98
C ALA A 165 21.85 -4.53 -10.43
N PHE A 166 20.63 -4.92 -10.77
CA PHE A 166 20.00 -4.58 -12.04
C PHE A 166 18.85 -3.61 -11.79
N ARG A 167 18.88 -2.48 -12.48
CA ARG A 167 17.82 -1.46 -12.46
C ARG A 167 17.02 -1.48 -13.75
N LEU A 168 15.73 -1.22 -13.65
CA LEU A 168 14.88 -0.92 -14.80
C LEU A 168 15.19 0.50 -15.26
N ARG A 169 15.47 0.65 -16.56
CA ARG A 169 15.55 1.95 -17.22
C ARG A 169 14.13 2.47 -17.46
N THR A 170 13.75 3.51 -16.73
CA THR A 170 12.46 4.18 -16.92
C THR A 170 12.57 5.35 -17.89
N THR A 171 11.44 5.93 -18.30
CA THR A 171 11.39 7.19 -19.04
C THR A 171 11.53 8.42 -18.14
N ASN A 172 11.75 8.26 -16.83
CA ASN A 172 11.74 9.32 -15.83
C ASN A 172 10.52 10.24 -15.97
N THR A 173 9.34 9.62 -16.05
CA THR A 173 8.07 10.33 -16.26
C THR A 173 7.33 10.53 -14.95
N GLU A 174 6.38 11.44 -14.94
CA GLU A 174 5.43 11.57 -13.84
C GLU A 174 4.33 10.53 -14.00
N ILE A 175 4.01 9.83 -12.92
CA ILE A 175 2.87 8.92 -12.88
C ILE A 175 1.80 9.52 -11.97
N CYS A 176 0.59 9.59 -12.48
CA CYS A 176 -0.60 10.00 -11.75
C CYS A 176 -1.37 8.75 -11.28
N LEU A 177 -1.70 8.72 -10.00
CA LEU A 177 -2.55 7.71 -9.37
C LEU A 177 -3.79 8.41 -8.81
N GLU A 178 -4.97 7.87 -9.11
CA GLU A 178 -6.19 8.19 -8.36
C GLU A 178 -6.37 7.15 -7.25
N ASP A 179 -6.00 7.51 -6.03
CA ASP A 179 -6.18 6.67 -4.86
C ASP A 179 -7.59 6.85 -4.28
N ARG A 180 -8.28 5.76 -3.98
CA ARG A 180 -9.66 5.80 -3.46
C ARG A 180 -9.78 6.49 -2.11
N GLN A 181 -8.74 6.41 -1.27
CA GLN A 181 -8.76 7.00 0.07
C GLN A 181 -8.07 8.35 0.12
N LEU A 182 -6.91 8.47 -0.52
CA LEU A 182 -6.07 9.68 -0.44
C LEU A 182 -6.29 10.65 -1.61
N GLY A 183 -7.04 10.27 -2.64
CA GLY A 183 -7.27 11.10 -3.83
C GLY A 183 -6.10 11.05 -4.81
N VAL A 184 -5.93 12.11 -5.59
CA VAL A 184 -4.90 12.17 -6.64
C VAL A 184 -3.51 12.28 -6.01
N TYR A 185 -2.61 11.39 -6.41
CA TYR A 185 -1.20 11.40 -6.07
C TYR A 185 -0.35 11.40 -7.34
N GLN A 186 0.60 12.33 -7.43
CA GLN A 186 1.52 12.46 -8.56
C GLN A 186 2.95 12.41 -8.07
N ALA A 187 3.79 11.63 -8.75
CA ALA A 187 5.22 11.62 -8.48
C ALA A 187 6.03 11.25 -9.71
N MET A 188 7.21 11.86 -9.81
CA MET A 188 8.26 11.45 -10.73
C MET A 188 8.82 10.09 -10.32
N ILE A 189 9.02 9.21 -11.30
CA ILE A 189 9.75 7.96 -11.10
C ILE A 189 11.20 8.08 -11.58
N ASP A 190 12.06 7.29 -10.98
CA ASP A 190 13.47 7.12 -11.34
C ASP A 190 13.73 5.67 -11.75
N ASP A 191 14.99 5.33 -12.04
CA ASP A 191 15.38 3.94 -12.27
C ASP A 191 15.49 3.17 -10.96
N PHE A 192 14.61 2.20 -10.78
CA PHE A 192 14.55 1.39 -9.58
C PHE A 192 15.09 -0.02 -9.81
N VAL A 193 15.52 -0.65 -8.72
CA VAL A 193 16.11 -1.99 -8.72
C VAL A 193 15.03 -3.04 -9.04
N ILE A 194 15.34 -3.96 -9.97
CA ILE A 194 14.57 -5.19 -10.24
C ILE A 194 15.22 -6.37 -9.52
N ARG A 195 16.55 -6.47 -9.57
CA ARG A 195 17.32 -7.51 -8.87
C ARG A 195 18.47 -6.88 -8.11
N ARG A 196 18.57 -7.18 -6.82
CA ARG A 196 19.66 -6.71 -5.96
C ARG A 196 20.96 -7.45 -6.28
N GLY A 197 22.09 -6.89 -5.83
CA GLY A 197 23.41 -7.51 -5.99
C GLY A 197 23.63 -8.81 -5.20
N ASP A 198 22.76 -9.12 -4.24
CA ASP A 198 22.72 -10.41 -3.55
C ASP A 198 21.82 -11.44 -4.26
N GLY A 199 21.23 -11.08 -5.41
CA GLY A 199 20.40 -11.95 -6.23
C GLY A 199 18.91 -11.88 -5.91
N VAL A 200 18.52 -11.27 -4.80
CA VAL A 200 17.11 -11.16 -4.38
C VAL A 200 16.36 -10.18 -5.27
N PHE A 201 15.16 -10.56 -5.72
CA PHE A 201 14.27 -9.69 -6.48
C PHE A 201 13.66 -8.59 -5.60
N SER A 202 13.44 -7.41 -6.16
CA SER A 202 12.88 -6.29 -5.41
C SER A 202 11.38 -6.49 -5.16
N TYR A 203 10.89 -5.91 -4.06
CA TYR A 203 9.46 -5.85 -3.74
C TYR A 203 8.62 -5.34 -4.91
N ASN A 204 9.01 -4.22 -5.53
CA ASN A 204 8.29 -3.66 -6.68
C ASN A 204 8.16 -4.65 -7.84
N PHE A 205 9.21 -5.46 -8.11
CA PHE A 205 9.16 -6.43 -9.19
C PHE A 205 8.22 -7.58 -8.88
N VAL A 206 8.45 -8.29 -7.76
CA VAL A 206 7.68 -9.50 -7.44
C VAL A 206 6.21 -9.19 -7.15
N SER A 207 5.93 -8.05 -6.49
CA SER A 207 4.56 -7.64 -6.16
C SER A 207 3.76 -7.36 -7.44
N VAL A 208 4.35 -6.64 -8.41
CA VAL A 208 3.69 -6.35 -9.70
C VAL A 208 3.48 -7.60 -10.55
N VAL A 209 4.47 -8.48 -10.62
CA VAL A 209 4.34 -9.75 -11.35
C VAL A 209 3.19 -10.57 -10.78
N ASP A 210 3.14 -10.72 -9.47
CA ASP A 210 2.09 -11.52 -8.82
C ASP A 210 0.71 -10.85 -8.95
N ASP A 211 0.60 -9.54 -8.72
CA ASP A 211 -0.67 -8.84 -8.88
C ASP A 211 -1.22 -9.00 -10.32
N GLY A 212 -0.35 -8.88 -11.33
CA GLY A 212 -0.71 -9.07 -12.74
C GLY A 212 -1.14 -10.51 -13.07
N GLU A 213 -0.32 -11.50 -12.69
CA GLU A 213 -0.57 -12.90 -13.05
C GLU A 213 -1.74 -13.55 -12.28
N PHE A 214 -2.01 -13.09 -11.05
CA PHE A 214 -3.14 -13.58 -10.28
C PHE A 214 -4.44 -12.80 -10.53
N GLY A 215 -4.41 -11.77 -11.37
CA GLY A 215 -5.58 -10.98 -11.74
C GLY A 215 -6.09 -10.08 -10.60
N VAL A 216 -5.17 -9.56 -9.78
CA VAL A 216 -5.48 -8.57 -8.75
C VAL A 216 -5.94 -7.27 -9.42
N THR A 217 -7.11 -6.79 -9.01
CA THR A 217 -7.73 -5.55 -9.50
C THR A 217 -7.97 -4.52 -8.40
N GLN A 218 -7.77 -4.89 -7.13
CA GLN A 218 -7.89 -3.97 -6.00
C GLN A 218 -6.76 -4.22 -4.98
N ILE A 219 -6.11 -3.13 -4.59
CA ILE A 219 -4.99 -3.12 -3.65
C ILE A 219 -5.33 -2.16 -2.50
N VAL A 220 -5.59 -2.74 -1.34
CA VAL A 220 -5.67 -2.00 -0.07
C VAL A 220 -4.40 -2.28 0.73
N ARG A 221 -3.72 -1.23 1.17
CA ARG A 221 -2.47 -1.33 1.97
C ARG A 221 -2.20 -0.04 2.74
N GLY A 222 -1.25 -0.07 3.67
CA GLY A 222 -0.83 1.12 4.42
C GLY A 222 -0.30 2.24 3.51
N ASP A 223 -0.54 3.49 3.89
CA ASP A 223 -0.11 4.70 3.17
C ASP A 223 1.41 4.90 3.13
N ASP A 224 2.17 4.20 3.97
CA ASP A 224 3.63 4.11 3.88
C ASP A 224 4.13 3.58 2.53
N LEU A 225 3.28 2.83 1.82
CA LEU A 225 3.60 2.27 0.50
C LEU A 225 3.15 3.14 -0.68
N LEU A 226 2.49 4.29 -0.43
CA LEU A 226 1.97 5.17 -1.48
C LEU A 226 3.08 5.59 -2.47
N SER A 227 4.23 6.00 -1.94
CA SER A 227 5.39 6.45 -2.72
C SER A 227 6.02 5.38 -3.64
N SER A 228 5.71 4.10 -3.40
CA SER A 228 6.14 3.00 -4.27
C SER A 228 5.20 2.77 -5.45
N THR A 229 3.93 3.20 -5.33
CA THR A 229 2.88 2.92 -6.32
C THR A 229 3.17 3.45 -7.71
N PRO A 230 3.68 4.69 -7.91
CA PRO A 230 4.10 5.17 -9.23
C PRO A 230 5.05 4.22 -9.98
N ARG A 231 6.04 3.67 -9.28
CA ARG A 231 7.02 2.72 -9.85
C ARG A 231 6.35 1.38 -10.21
N GLN A 232 5.39 0.95 -9.39
CA GLN A 232 4.63 -0.27 -9.65
C GLN A 232 3.70 -0.11 -10.86
N ILE A 233 3.00 1.02 -10.99
CA ILE A 233 2.17 1.35 -12.15
C ILE A 233 3.01 1.38 -13.43
N TYR A 234 4.18 2.03 -13.39
CA TYR A 234 5.08 2.03 -14.55
C TYR A 234 5.50 0.61 -14.94
N LEU A 235 5.88 -0.23 -13.96
CA LEU A 235 6.27 -1.61 -14.23
C LEU A 235 5.09 -2.45 -14.76
N GLN A 236 3.88 -2.26 -14.25
CA GLN A 236 2.67 -2.91 -14.78
C GLN A 236 2.51 -2.59 -16.27
N GLN A 237 2.63 -1.32 -16.65
CA GLN A 237 2.56 -0.89 -18.05
C GLN A 237 3.66 -1.53 -18.91
N GLN A 238 4.90 -1.59 -18.41
CA GLN A 238 6.02 -2.23 -19.13
C GLN A 238 5.82 -3.73 -19.32
N LEU A 239 5.15 -4.40 -18.38
CA LEU A 239 4.88 -5.84 -18.43
C LEU A 239 3.51 -6.17 -19.08
N GLY A 240 2.74 -5.17 -19.49
CA GLY A 240 1.42 -5.36 -20.09
C GLY A 240 0.32 -5.78 -19.11
N TYR A 241 0.51 -5.56 -17.81
CA TYR A 241 -0.50 -5.83 -16.78
C TYR A 241 -1.47 -4.67 -16.62
N ALA A 242 -2.70 -4.98 -16.24
CA ALA A 242 -3.70 -3.97 -15.88
C ALA A 242 -3.31 -3.24 -14.59
N THR A 243 -3.61 -1.95 -14.52
CA THR A 243 -3.44 -1.18 -13.28
C THR A 243 -4.61 -1.46 -12.33
N PRO A 244 -4.36 -1.98 -11.12
CA PRO A 244 -5.41 -2.20 -10.15
C PRO A 244 -5.87 -0.86 -9.54
N GLU A 245 -7.05 -0.89 -8.95
CA GLU A 245 -7.55 0.16 -8.09
C GLU A 245 -6.75 0.18 -6.78
N TYR A 246 -6.28 1.34 -6.34
CA TYR A 246 -5.55 1.49 -5.08
C TYR A 246 -6.37 2.22 -4.03
N ALA A 247 -6.20 1.78 -2.78
CA ALA A 247 -6.68 2.45 -1.58
C ALA A 247 -5.56 2.38 -0.51
N HIS A 248 -4.92 3.50 -0.25
CA HIS A 248 -3.90 3.61 0.79
C HIS A 248 -4.55 4.04 2.10
N VAL A 249 -4.55 3.15 3.09
CA VAL A 249 -5.21 3.38 4.38
C VAL A 249 -4.21 3.95 5.40
N PRO A 250 -4.62 4.92 6.24
CA PRO A 250 -3.70 5.54 7.19
C PRO A 250 -3.10 4.54 8.17
N LEU A 251 -1.83 4.73 8.51
CA LEU A 251 -1.13 3.90 9.49
C LEU A 251 -1.75 3.98 10.89
N VAL A 252 -1.40 2.97 11.70
CA VAL A 252 -1.55 2.99 13.15
C VAL A 252 -0.21 3.39 13.76
N LEU A 253 -0.22 4.46 14.56
CA LEU A 253 0.96 5.06 15.20
C LEU A 253 0.83 4.95 16.72
N ASN A 254 1.95 4.95 17.43
CA ASN A 254 1.95 5.16 18.87
C ASN A 254 1.79 6.65 19.20
N THR A 255 1.64 7.00 20.49
CA THR A 255 1.51 8.39 20.94
C THR A 255 2.72 9.28 20.64
N ALA A 256 3.89 8.70 20.31
CA ALA A 256 5.07 9.42 19.85
C ALA A 256 5.08 9.63 18.31
N GLY A 257 4.04 9.20 17.59
CA GLY A 257 3.93 9.31 16.13
C GLY A 257 4.77 8.30 15.35
N ALA A 258 5.39 7.33 16.02
CA ALA A 258 6.09 6.24 15.34
C ALA A 258 5.11 5.14 14.95
N ARG A 259 5.38 4.45 13.83
CA ARG A 259 4.59 3.28 13.41
C ARG A 259 4.52 2.26 14.54
N LEU A 260 3.30 1.85 14.87
CA LEU A 260 3.04 0.84 15.90
C LEU A 260 3.76 -0.46 15.53
N ALA A 261 4.49 -1.02 16.48
CA ALA A 261 5.23 -2.25 16.35
C ALA A 261 5.26 -2.99 17.70
N LYS A 262 5.66 -4.27 17.67
CA LYS A 262 5.72 -5.12 18.89
C LYS A 262 6.60 -4.55 20.01
N ARG A 263 7.59 -3.71 19.67
CA ARG A 263 8.46 -3.05 20.65
C ARG A 263 7.74 -2.03 21.53
N ASP A 264 6.56 -1.59 21.12
CA ASP A 264 5.79 -0.57 21.84
C ASP A 264 4.99 -1.15 23.02
N GLY A 265 4.80 -2.48 23.06
CA GLY A 265 4.09 -3.18 24.14
C GLY A 265 3.19 -4.31 23.60
N ALA A 266 2.19 -4.69 24.40
CA ALA A 266 1.19 -5.70 24.03
C ALA A 266 0.24 -5.15 22.96
N VAL A 267 0.47 -5.54 21.71
CA VAL A 267 -0.26 -4.99 20.55
C VAL A 267 -0.68 -6.05 19.53
N THR A 268 -0.35 -7.33 19.80
CA THR A 268 -0.74 -8.47 18.98
C THR A 268 -2.05 -9.08 19.47
N LEU A 269 -2.74 -9.87 18.63
CA LEU A 269 -3.99 -10.53 19.01
C LEU A 269 -3.83 -11.42 20.26
N SER A 270 -2.77 -12.22 20.31
CA SER A 270 -2.47 -13.09 21.45
C SER A 270 -2.21 -12.29 22.73
N GLU A 271 -1.36 -11.26 22.67
CA GLU A 271 -1.04 -10.44 23.85
C GLU A 271 -2.26 -9.67 24.36
N LEU A 272 -3.10 -9.13 23.47
CA LEU A 272 -4.34 -8.48 23.87
C LEU A 272 -5.32 -9.48 24.51
N THR A 273 -5.39 -10.70 23.99
CA THR A 273 -6.22 -11.75 24.60
C THR A 273 -5.75 -12.10 26.01
N GLU A 274 -4.44 -12.17 26.25
CA GLU A 274 -3.85 -12.37 27.58
C GLU A 274 -4.19 -11.23 28.55
N LEU A 275 -4.39 -10.02 28.04
CA LEU A 275 -4.83 -8.85 28.80
C LEU A 275 -6.36 -8.76 28.97
N GLY A 276 -7.10 -9.79 28.56
CA GLY A 276 -8.56 -9.87 28.75
C GLY A 276 -9.39 -9.25 27.64
N TRP A 277 -8.79 -8.88 26.49
CA TRP A 277 -9.55 -8.50 25.30
C TRP A 277 -10.14 -9.74 24.65
N SER A 278 -11.45 -9.76 24.40
CA SER A 278 -12.02 -10.77 23.51
C SER A 278 -11.76 -10.42 22.04
N VAL A 279 -11.86 -11.40 21.14
CA VAL A 279 -11.81 -11.16 19.69
C VAL A 279 -12.82 -10.09 19.27
N GLY A 280 -14.01 -10.11 19.86
CA GLY A 280 -15.02 -9.08 19.59
C GLY A 280 -14.62 -7.69 20.10
N ASP A 281 -13.88 -7.58 21.20
CA ASP A 281 -13.35 -6.28 21.66
C ASP A 281 -12.29 -5.73 20.72
N ILE A 282 -11.48 -6.61 20.12
CA ILE A 282 -10.45 -6.22 19.15
C ILE A 282 -11.11 -5.75 17.85
N ILE A 283 -12.16 -6.42 17.38
CA ILE A 283 -12.93 -5.98 16.20
C ILE A 283 -13.62 -4.64 16.47
N ASP A 284 -14.24 -4.50 17.64
CA ASP A 284 -14.89 -3.26 18.10
C ASP A 284 -13.89 -2.11 18.19
N LEU A 285 -12.71 -2.37 18.73
CA LEU A 285 -11.60 -1.42 18.79
C LEU A 285 -11.17 -0.95 17.39
N ILE A 286 -11.01 -1.88 16.45
CA ILE A 286 -10.65 -1.57 15.06
C ILE A 286 -11.78 -0.76 14.40
N ALA A 287 -13.04 -1.16 14.57
CA ALA A 287 -14.19 -0.47 13.99
C ALA A 287 -14.36 0.95 14.57
N SER A 288 -14.21 1.09 15.89
CA SER A 288 -14.20 2.37 16.58
C SER A 288 -13.13 3.28 15.99
N SER A 289 -11.89 2.80 15.83
CA SER A 289 -10.78 3.56 15.20
C SER A 289 -11.04 4.06 13.78
N LEU A 290 -12.09 3.55 13.13
CA LEU A 290 -12.53 3.92 11.79
C LEU A 290 -13.79 4.81 11.82
N GLY A 291 -14.23 5.26 12.99
CA GLY A 291 -15.46 6.02 13.21
C GLY A 291 -16.74 5.21 12.96
N MET A 292 -16.66 3.87 12.87
CA MET A 292 -17.80 3.02 12.56
C MET A 292 -18.67 2.80 13.81
N GLY A 293 -20.00 2.75 13.65
CA GLY A 293 -20.95 2.51 14.75
C GLY A 293 -21.17 3.68 15.71
N CYS A 294 -20.26 4.65 15.75
CA CYS A 294 -20.31 5.81 16.67
C CYS A 294 -21.34 6.90 16.25
N ALA A 295 -22.12 6.67 15.20
CA ALA A 295 -23.10 7.64 14.68
C ALA A 295 -24.21 8.03 15.68
N ALA A 296 -24.37 7.28 16.77
CA ALA A 296 -25.30 7.63 17.85
C ALA A 296 -24.80 8.75 18.80
N LEU A 297 -23.50 9.11 18.77
CA LEU A 297 -22.93 10.17 19.61
C LEU A 297 -22.78 11.53 18.90
N LEU A 298 -23.03 11.60 17.59
CA LEU A 298 -23.01 12.84 16.80
C LEU A 298 -24.42 13.41 16.54
N GLY A 299 -25.31 13.29 17.53
CA GLY A 299 -26.64 13.90 17.48
C GLY A 299 -26.54 15.43 17.41
N GLU A 300 -27.11 16.00 16.33
CA GLU A 300 -27.52 17.40 16.15
C GLU A 300 -26.45 18.49 16.37
N ALA A 301 -25.56 18.68 15.39
CA ALA A 301 -24.98 20.00 15.15
C ALA A 301 -25.88 20.76 14.16
N GLU A 302 -26.72 21.64 14.70
CA GLU A 302 -27.61 22.54 14.00
C GLU A 302 -26.84 23.38 12.96
N VAL A 303 -27.27 23.28 11.69
CA VAL A 303 -26.69 24.04 10.58
C VAL A 303 -27.09 25.50 10.73
N THR A 304 -26.17 26.32 11.26
CA THR A 304 -26.29 27.79 11.18
C THR A 304 -25.13 28.33 10.35
N SER A 305 -25.45 28.88 9.17
CA SER A 305 -24.49 29.61 8.35
C SER A 305 -24.31 31.03 8.90
N PRO A 306 -23.08 31.53 9.09
CA PRO A 306 -22.88 32.97 9.22
C PRO A 306 -22.98 33.61 7.84
N ALA A 307 -23.75 34.70 7.78
CA ALA A 307 -23.88 35.58 6.64
C ALA A 307 -22.53 36.21 6.25
N GLU A 308 -22.38 36.49 4.96
CA GLU A 308 -21.29 37.24 4.36
C GLU A 308 -21.25 38.68 4.89
N GLU A 309 -20.17 39.09 5.56
CA GLU A 309 -19.77 40.51 5.60
C GLU A 309 -18.23 40.65 5.67
N GLY A 310 -17.68 41.47 4.77
CA GLY A 310 -16.58 42.38 5.12
C GLY A 310 -15.15 42.00 4.72
N VAL A 311 -14.74 42.45 3.53
CA VAL A 311 -13.35 42.59 3.09
C VAL A 311 -12.61 43.64 3.94
N ALA A 312 -11.42 43.32 4.46
CA ALA A 312 -10.35 44.29 4.69
C ALA A 312 -8.96 43.62 4.66
N SER A 313 -8.06 44.20 3.89
CA SER A 313 -6.66 43.83 3.69
C SER A 313 -5.77 44.18 4.89
N LEU A 314 -4.60 43.55 4.98
CA LEU A 314 -3.25 44.17 5.07
C LEU A 314 -2.17 43.16 5.52
N GLY A 315 -1.01 43.17 4.85
CA GLY A 315 0.31 43.01 5.49
C GLY A 315 1.08 41.69 5.29
N GLU A 316 2.13 41.75 4.47
CA GLU A 316 3.31 40.86 4.38
C GLU A 316 4.06 40.79 5.75
N GLU A 317 4.92 39.85 6.16
CA GLU A 317 5.85 38.89 5.55
C GLU A 317 6.09 37.71 6.52
N GLY A 318 6.52 36.53 6.03
CA GLY A 318 7.04 35.46 6.91
C GLY A 318 7.22 34.10 6.20
N VAL A 319 8.47 33.72 5.99
CA VAL A 319 8.95 32.53 5.25
C VAL A 319 8.36 31.21 5.75
N VAL A 320 7.80 30.40 4.83
CA VAL A 320 7.23 29.06 5.05
C VAL A 320 8.04 27.99 4.31
N SER A 321 8.41 26.91 5.02
CA SER A 321 9.00 25.66 4.48
C SER A 321 7.99 24.90 3.61
N PRO A 322 8.38 24.14 2.56
CA PRO A 322 7.42 23.57 1.63
C PRO A 322 6.72 22.34 2.23
N GLY A 323 5.54 22.56 2.80
CA GLY A 323 4.49 21.56 2.96
C GLY A 323 3.69 21.44 1.67
N ILE A 324 3.32 20.20 1.32
CA ILE A 324 2.53 19.88 0.15
C ILE A 324 1.12 20.46 0.34
N GLY A 325 0.79 21.52 -0.40
CA GLY A 325 -0.52 22.16 -0.42
C GLY A 325 -1.05 22.28 -1.84
N GLY A 326 -2.01 21.43 -2.20
CA GLY A 326 -2.85 21.58 -3.38
C GLY A 326 -4.27 21.91 -2.93
N THR A 327 -4.75 23.10 -3.26
CA THR A 327 -6.09 23.60 -2.90
C THR A 327 -7.15 23.04 -3.85
N ALA A 328 -8.07 22.24 -3.31
CA ALA A 328 -9.36 21.96 -3.93
C ALA A 328 -10.45 22.55 -3.01
N ASN A 329 -11.04 23.66 -3.45
CA ASN A 329 -12.22 24.25 -2.83
C ASN A 329 -13.42 23.32 -3.03
N GLY A 330 -13.91 22.74 -1.95
CA GLY A 330 -15.11 21.91 -1.92
C GLY A 330 -15.36 21.42 -0.48
N CYS A 331 -16.28 22.08 0.20
CA CYS A 331 -16.70 21.80 1.57
C CYS A 331 -16.91 20.29 1.83
N LYS A 332 -16.07 19.69 2.68
CA LYS A 332 -16.36 18.48 3.45
C LYS A 332 -15.64 18.58 4.79
N GLN A 333 -16.42 18.70 5.87
CA GLN A 333 -15.94 18.63 7.24
C GLN A 333 -15.25 17.28 7.47
N THR A 334 -13.94 17.29 7.69
CA THR A 334 -13.20 16.17 8.27
C THR A 334 -13.34 16.27 9.78
N VAL A 335 -13.99 15.29 10.40
CA VAL A 335 -14.02 15.17 11.86
C VAL A 335 -12.59 14.83 12.30
N ASP A 336 -11.98 15.66 13.14
CA ASP A 336 -10.69 15.36 13.76
C ASP A 336 -10.87 14.20 14.75
N LEU A 337 -10.72 12.97 14.24
CA LEU A 337 -10.80 11.71 15.00
C LEU A 337 -9.52 11.44 15.81
N HIS A 338 -8.90 12.48 16.38
CA HIS A 338 -7.70 12.31 17.22
C HIS A 338 -7.98 11.43 18.45
N ASP A 339 -9.25 11.30 18.86
CA ASP A 339 -9.72 10.51 20.01
C ASP A 339 -10.66 9.35 19.61
N GLY A 340 -10.76 9.07 18.30
CA GLY A 340 -11.81 8.26 17.69
C GLY A 340 -11.79 6.76 17.99
N GLY A 341 -11.12 6.29 19.05
CA GLY A 341 -11.05 4.86 19.37
C GLY A 341 -11.74 4.45 20.68
N HIS A 342 -12.19 5.41 21.50
CA HIS A 342 -12.64 5.13 22.87
C HIS A 342 -14.13 4.84 23.00
N CYS A 343 -14.94 5.21 22.00
CA CYS A 343 -16.36 4.85 21.99
C CYS A 343 -16.55 3.42 21.51
N ARG A 344 -17.47 2.68 22.14
CA ARG A 344 -17.91 1.37 21.62
C ARG A 344 -18.60 1.58 20.28
N SER A 345 -18.16 0.84 19.27
CA SER A 345 -18.86 0.72 17.98
C SER A 345 -19.98 -0.32 18.03
N ASP A 346 -19.93 -1.22 19.02
CA ASP A 346 -20.76 -2.42 19.17
C ASP A 346 -20.66 -3.41 17.98
N ILE A 347 -19.68 -3.23 17.09
CA ILE A 347 -19.36 -4.16 16.00
C ILE A 347 -18.40 -5.20 16.54
N ARG A 348 -18.85 -6.46 16.66
CA ARG A 348 -18.13 -7.52 17.40
C ARG A 348 -17.61 -8.64 16.50
N THR A 349 -17.97 -8.65 15.23
CA THR A 349 -17.57 -9.69 14.26
C THR A 349 -17.18 -9.09 12.92
N ALA A 350 -16.32 -9.78 12.15
CA ALA A 350 -15.99 -9.36 10.79
C ALA A 350 -17.21 -9.28 9.87
N ARG A 351 -18.23 -10.12 10.09
CA ARG A 351 -19.50 -10.08 9.34
C ARG A 351 -20.30 -8.81 9.62
N GLU A 352 -20.42 -8.42 10.90
CA GLU A 352 -21.06 -7.14 11.27
C GLU A 352 -20.27 -5.97 10.70
N PHE A 353 -18.93 -6.01 10.81
CA PHE A 353 -18.03 -5.02 10.24
C PHE A 353 -18.32 -4.81 8.75
N LEU A 354 -18.37 -5.90 7.97
CA LEU A 354 -18.67 -5.85 6.54
C LEU A 354 -20.05 -5.27 6.23
N THR A 355 -21.06 -5.55 7.06
CA THR A 355 -22.44 -5.12 6.84
C THR A 355 -22.58 -3.59 6.91
N VAL A 356 -21.80 -2.96 7.78
CA VAL A 356 -21.84 -1.49 8.00
C VAL A 356 -20.65 -0.76 7.37
N PHE A 357 -19.78 -1.49 6.67
CA PHE A 357 -18.60 -0.93 6.03
C PHE A 357 -18.97 -0.03 4.85
N ASP A 358 -18.58 1.24 4.93
CA ASP A 358 -18.61 2.19 3.81
C ASP A 358 -17.21 2.78 3.60
N PRO A 359 -16.53 2.47 2.49
CA PRO A 359 -15.19 2.99 2.23
C PRO A 359 -15.13 4.52 2.15
N LYS A 360 -16.25 5.18 1.80
CA LYS A 360 -16.32 6.65 1.68
C LYS A 360 -16.29 7.38 3.02
N LEU A 361 -16.63 6.69 4.11
CA LEU A 361 -16.70 7.25 5.46
C LEU A 361 -15.44 7.00 6.28
N LEU A 362 -14.48 6.24 5.77
CA LEU A 362 -13.26 5.92 6.50
C LEU A 362 -12.38 7.17 6.74
N PRO A 363 -11.72 7.26 7.91
CA PRO A 363 -10.80 8.35 8.18
C PRO A 363 -9.60 8.34 7.23
N ARG A 364 -9.09 9.53 6.96
CA ARG A 364 -7.86 9.76 6.17
C ARG A 364 -6.65 10.11 7.03
N THR A 365 -6.83 10.18 8.34
CA THR A 365 -5.78 10.48 9.32
C THR A 365 -5.27 9.20 9.99
N PRO A 366 -4.00 9.17 10.44
CA PRO A 366 -3.47 8.05 11.20
C PRO A 366 -4.27 7.83 12.49
N TRP A 367 -4.35 6.57 12.93
CA TRP A 367 -4.88 6.25 14.25
C TRP A 367 -3.74 6.21 15.26
N TYR A 368 -3.80 7.05 16.29
CA TYR A 368 -2.84 7.08 17.38
C TYR A 368 -3.31 6.18 18.52
N VAL A 369 -2.47 5.24 18.93
CA VAL A 369 -2.76 4.25 19.97
C VAL A 369 -1.92 4.54 21.21
N ASP A 370 -2.61 4.72 22.34
CA ASP A 370 -2.00 4.69 23.66
C ASP A 370 -1.83 3.23 24.11
N VAL A 371 -0.61 2.70 23.96
CA VAL A 371 -0.32 1.30 24.29
C VAL A 371 -0.37 1.04 25.80
N ALA A 372 -0.10 2.04 26.64
CA ALA A 372 -0.20 1.89 28.09
C ALA A 372 -1.66 1.69 28.50
N ARG A 373 -2.56 2.50 27.94
CA ARG A 373 -4.00 2.35 28.15
C ARG A 373 -4.56 1.06 27.56
N LEU A 374 -4.08 0.64 26.39
CA LEU A 374 -4.46 -0.63 25.77
C LEU A 374 -4.13 -1.82 26.70
N ALA A 375 -3.03 -1.73 27.44
CA ALA A 375 -2.61 -2.74 28.41
C ALA A 375 -3.50 -2.82 29.67
N GLU A 376 -4.31 -1.80 29.96
CA GLU A 376 -5.25 -1.80 31.09
C GLU A 376 -6.55 -2.56 30.80
N GLY A 377 -6.72 -3.03 29.56
CA GLY A 377 -7.84 -3.90 29.16
C GLY A 377 -9.04 -3.13 28.57
N PRO A 378 -10.02 -3.87 28.03
CA PRO A 378 -11.13 -3.27 27.27
C PRO A 378 -12.04 -2.39 28.12
N GLN A 379 -12.22 -2.68 29.42
CA GLN A 379 -13.08 -1.87 30.28
C GLN A 379 -12.53 -0.45 30.44
N VAL A 380 -11.22 -0.31 30.66
CA VAL A 380 -10.57 1.00 30.80
C VAL A 380 -10.47 1.72 29.46
N TRP A 381 -10.25 0.99 28.37
CA TRP A 381 -10.17 1.58 27.04
C TRP A 381 -11.48 2.27 26.63
N PHE A 382 -12.62 1.63 26.89
CA PHE A 382 -13.94 2.07 26.43
C PHE A 382 -14.74 2.92 27.46
N SER A 383 -14.17 3.20 28.63
CA SER A 383 -14.85 3.94 29.70
C SER A 383 -14.52 5.44 29.78
N ALA A 384 -13.85 6.03 28.79
CA ALA A 384 -13.58 7.48 28.76
C ALA A 384 -14.51 8.23 27.83
#